data_AF-A0A1N6RET9-F1
#
_entry.id   AF-A0A1N6RET9-F1
#
_cell.length_a   1.000
_cell.length_b   1.000
_cell.length_c   1.000
_cell.angle_alpha   90.00
_cell.angle_beta   90.00
_cell.angle_gamma   90.00
#
_symmetry.space_group_name_H-M   'P 1'
#
loop_
_entity.id
_entity.type
_entity.pdbx_description
1 polymer ?
#
loop_
_entity_poly.entity_id
_entity_poly.type
_entity_poly.pdbx_seq_one_letter_code
_entity_poly.pdbx_strand_id
1 'polypeptide(L)'
;MKEKLLLPEQVQQLLNEINTTHLNLGEIQISKHPMLPSFNRFIRINKMVVDTELPRTYLFYQQVLRNKETNEIEPSNLPTPEWMIGEEEWSSLRDESFNRILVPVVDEETQNPVPDEEGNPKTSIVKVNTHHYMLWLVKNNKIGFLDLLKSYLQEFVELKSNELNKLS
;
A
#
# COMPACT_ATOMS: atom_id res chain seq x y z
N MET A 1 42.08 24.84 11.16
CA MET A 1 42.50 23.42 11.25
C MET A 1 41.31 22.57 10.78
N LYS A 2 41.48 21.57 9.90
CA LYS A 2 40.37 20.69 9.49
C LYS A 2 40.39 19.46 10.40
N GLU A 3 39.42 19.39 11.31
CA GLU A 3 39.17 18.20 12.13
C GLU A 3 38.56 17.09 11.26
N LYS A 4 38.95 15.84 11.48
CA LYS A 4 38.40 14.67 10.78
C LYS A 4 37.89 13.66 11.81
N LEU A 5 36.63 13.26 11.66
CA LEU A 5 36.03 12.21 12.47
C LEU A 5 36.67 10.86 12.11
N LEU A 6 37.06 10.10 13.13
CA LEU A 6 37.49 8.72 12.98
C LEU A 6 36.25 7.82 13.15
N LEU A 7 35.72 7.32 12.02
CA LEU A 7 34.50 6.53 12.00
C LEU A 7 34.83 5.05 12.21
N PRO A 8 34.24 4.39 13.24
CA PRO A 8 34.29 2.94 13.36
C PRO A 8 33.65 2.26 12.14
N GLU A 9 34.08 1.03 11.84
CA GLU A 9 33.61 0.27 10.67
C GLU A 9 32.08 0.14 10.64
N GLN A 10 31.45 -0.13 11.78
CA GLN A 10 29.99 -0.23 11.92
C GLN A 10 29.28 1.07 11.50
N VAL A 11 29.86 2.23 11.84
CA VAL A 11 29.32 3.54 11.46
C VAL A 11 29.53 3.79 9.97
N GLN A 12 30.67 3.37 9.42
CA GLN A 12 30.93 3.47 7.98
C GLN A 12 29.97 2.59 7.16
N GLN A 13 29.66 1.38 7.65
CA GLN A 13 28.68 0.49 7.04
C GLN A 13 27.29 1.13 7.03
N LEU A 14 26.84 1.68 8.16
CA LEU A 14 25.57 2.40 8.25
C LEU A 14 25.50 3.60 7.30
N LEU A 15 26.58 4.38 7.19
CA LEU A 15 26.65 5.49 6.24
C LEU A 15 26.57 5.01 4.78
N ASN A 16 27.23 3.89 4.46
CA ASN A 16 27.14 3.30 3.12
C ASN A 16 25.71 2.83 2.83
N GLU A 17 25.02 2.21 3.79
CA GLU A 17 23.60 1.83 3.67
C GLU A 17 22.72 3.06 3.41
N ILE A 18 22.89 4.14 4.17
CA ILE A 18 22.16 5.40 3.97
C ILE A 18 22.43 5.97 2.56
N ASN A 19 23.70 6.03 2.16
CA ASN A 19 24.09 6.64 0.88
C ASN A 19 23.70 5.80 -0.34
N THR A 20 23.50 4.50 -0.17
CA THR A 20 23.04 3.58 -1.23
C THR A 20 21.52 3.41 -1.22
N THR A 21 20.82 4.02 -0.27
CA THR A 21 19.35 3.97 -0.20
C THR A 21 18.75 4.72 -1.39
N HIS A 22 17.84 4.05 -2.09
CA HIS A 22 17.19 4.63 -3.26
C HIS A 22 16.22 5.74 -2.84
N LEU A 23 16.18 6.83 -3.61
CA LEU A 23 15.26 7.95 -3.40
C LEU A 23 13.84 7.59 -3.85
N ASN A 24 13.12 6.82 -3.04
CA ASN A 24 11.69 6.53 -3.17
C ASN A 24 11.10 6.29 -1.77
N LEU A 25 9.76 6.35 -1.66
CA LEU A 25 9.07 6.04 -0.41
C LEU A 25 9.01 4.54 -0.14
N GLY A 26 9.02 3.73 -1.20
CA GLY A 26 9.04 2.29 -1.08
C GLY A 26 8.85 1.62 -2.43
N GLU A 27 9.16 0.33 -2.46
CA GLU A 27 8.97 -0.52 -3.62
C GLU A 27 8.37 -1.85 -3.18
N ILE A 28 7.34 -2.28 -3.88
CA ILE A 28 6.59 -3.48 -3.52
C ILE A 28 6.43 -4.33 -4.77
N GLN A 29 6.76 -5.62 -4.64
CA GLN A 29 6.56 -6.58 -5.72
C GLN A 29 5.07 -6.88 -5.87
N ILE A 30 4.60 -6.88 -7.11
CA ILE A 30 3.22 -7.23 -7.46
C ILE A 30 3.19 -8.46 -8.37
N SER A 31 1.99 -8.96 -8.62
CA SER A 31 1.77 -10.09 -9.52
C SER A 31 2.43 -9.86 -10.87
N LYS A 32 3.00 -10.95 -11.43
CA LYS A 32 3.65 -10.93 -12.73
C LYS A 32 2.69 -10.42 -13.80
N HIS A 33 3.21 -9.68 -14.77
CA HIS A 33 2.41 -9.26 -15.90
C HIS A 33 2.03 -10.49 -16.75
N PRO A 34 0.77 -10.66 -17.17
CA PRO A 34 0.32 -11.84 -17.92
C PRO A 34 1.10 -12.05 -19.23
N MET A 35 1.50 -10.96 -19.89
CA MET A 35 2.18 -10.97 -21.19
C MET A 35 3.70 -10.72 -21.12
N LEU A 36 4.25 -10.42 -19.93
CA LEU A 36 5.69 -10.16 -19.77
C LEU A 36 6.28 -11.11 -18.69
N PRO A 37 6.22 -12.44 -18.91
CA PRO A 37 6.54 -13.43 -17.89
C PRO A 37 8.02 -13.47 -17.52
N SER A 38 8.92 -12.95 -18.35
CA SER A 38 10.37 -12.90 -18.08
C SER A 38 10.75 -11.86 -17.01
N PHE A 39 9.81 -11.02 -16.59
CA PHE A 39 10.05 -9.93 -15.66
C PHE A 39 9.40 -10.18 -14.30
N ASN A 40 10.08 -9.75 -13.24
CA ASN A 40 9.45 -9.42 -11.98
C ASN A 40 8.92 -7.99 -12.07
N ARG A 41 7.78 -7.75 -11.43
CA ARG A 41 7.08 -6.48 -11.54
C ARG A 41 6.92 -5.85 -10.17
N PHE A 42 7.21 -4.57 -10.10
CA PHE A 42 7.16 -3.79 -8.88
C PHE A 42 6.37 -2.51 -9.10
N ILE A 43 5.77 -2.03 -8.02
CA ILE A 43 5.26 -0.67 -7.91
C ILE A 43 6.24 0.09 -7.03
N ARG A 44 6.85 1.14 -7.58
CA ARG A 44 7.73 2.05 -6.86
C ARG A 44 7.02 3.35 -6.58
N ILE A 45 6.82 3.67 -5.30
CA ILE A 45 6.14 4.90 -4.87
C ILE A 45 7.19 6.00 -4.73
N ASN A 46 7.08 7.03 -5.57
CA ASN A 46 8.04 8.13 -5.62
C ASN A 46 7.65 9.27 -4.68
N LYS A 47 6.34 9.54 -4.54
CA LYS A 47 5.82 10.67 -3.76
C LYS A 47 4.42 10.35 -3.24
N MET A 48 4.11 10.88 -2.05
CA MET A 48 2.78 10.89 -1.46
C MET A 48 2.44 12.32 -1.05
N VAL A 49 1.21 12.75 -1.33
CA VAL A 49 0.69 14.04 -0.89
C VAL A 49 -0.58 13.78 -0.12
N VAL A 50 -0.60 14.18 1.15
CA VAL A 50 -1.80 14.14 1.99
C VAL A 50 -2.30 15.57 2.09
N ASP A 51 -3.44 15.83 1.46
CA ASP A 51 -4.14 17.10 1.57
C ASP A 51 -5.13 17.00 2.73
N THR A 52 -5.03 17.94 3.68
CA THR A 52 -5.91 18.01 4.85
C THR A 52 -6.97 19.10 4.72
N GLU A 53 -6.90 19.94 3.68
CA GLU A 53 -7.93 20.94 3.36
C GLU A 53 -9.02 20.31 2.48
N LEU A 54 -8.61 19.45 1.55
CA LEU A 54 -9.48 18.53 0.81
C LEU A 54 -9.06 17.11 1.22
N PRO A 55 -9.94 16.28 1.83
CA PRO A 55 -9.57 14.98 2.42
C PRO A 55 -9.19 13.97 1.33
N ARG A 56 -7.98 14.15 0.77
CA ARG A 56 -7.47 13.47 -0.40
C ARG A 56 -6.02 13.09 -0.17
N THR A 57 -5.68 11.88 -0.57
CA THR A 57 -4.30 11.40 -0.55
C THR A 57 -3.91 10.94 -1.95
N TYR A 58 -2.88 11.57 -2.50
CA TYR A 58 -2.35 11.25 -3.83
C TYR A 58 -1.07 10.44 -3.70
N LEU A 59 -0.98 9.33 -4.45
CA LEU A 59 0.23 8.51 -4.55
C LEU A 59 0.77 8.56 -5.97
N PHE A 60 1.99 9.04 -6.12
CA PHE A 60 2.71 9.08 -7.38
C PHE A 60 3.67 7.90 -7.41
N TYR A 61 3.43 6.99 -8.34
CA TYR A 61 4.19 5.76 -8.45
C TYR A 61 4.59 5.50 -9.91
N GLN A 62 5.37 4.45 -10.12
CA GLN A 62 5.66 3.93 -11.45
C GLN A 62 5.70 2.40 -11.39
N GLN A 63 5.45 1.77 -12.54
CA GLN A 63 5.65 0.35 -12.72
C GLN A 63 7.09 0.08 -13.11
N VAL A 64 7.77 -0.80 -12.37
CA VAL A 64 9.15 -1.19 -12.63
C VAL A 64 9.18 -2.65 -13.03
N LEU A 65 9.81 -2.94 -14.17
CA LEU A 65 10.10 -4.29 -14.63
C LEU A 65 11.57 -4.59 -14.33
N ARG A 66 11.83 -5.70 -13.62
CA ARG A 66 13.17 -6.25 -13.44
C ARG A 66 13.30 -7.56 -14.16
N ASN A 67 14.32 -7.70 -14.99
CA ASN A 67 14.64 -8.97 -15.64
C ASN A 67 14.94 -10.02 -14.56
N LYS A 68 14.35 -11.21 -14.66
CA LYS A 68 14.53 -12.26 -13.65
C LYS A 68 15.95 -12.84 -13.61
N GLU A 69 16.65 -12.82 -14.74
CA GLU A 69 17.97 -13.41 -14.88
C GLU A 69 19.06 -12.40 -14.50
N THR A 70 18.97 -11.17 -15.02
CA THR A 70 20.01 -10.15 -14.81
C THR A 70 19.73 -9.21 -13.65
N ASN A 71 18.50 -9.19 -13.13
CA ASN A 71 18.02 -8.23 -12.13
C ASN A 71 18.08 -6.75 -12.59
N GLU A 72 18.35 -6.51 -13.87
CA GLU A 72 18.40 -5.17 -14.45
C GLU A 72 16.99 -4.58 -14.56
N ILE A 73 16.91 -3.26 -14.34
CA ILE A 73 15.66 -2.51 -14.49
C ILE A 73 15.51 -2.16 -15.96
N GLU A 74 14.43 -2.64 -16.57
CA GLU A 74 14.06 -2.27 -17.93
C GLU A 74 13.14 -1.04 -17.93
N PRO A 75 13.30 -0.13 -18.89
CA PRO A 75 12.30 0.90 -19.15
C PRO A 75 10.93 0.27 -19.38
N SER A 76 9.93 0.71 -18.61
CA SER A 76 8.57 0.20 -18.74
C SER A 76 7.66 1.31 -19.29
N ASN A 77 7.01 1.02 -20.42
CA ASN A 77 5.92 1.86 -20.94
C ASN A 77 4.55 1.44 -20.35
N LEU A 78 4.55 0.65 -19.27
CA LEU A 78 3.30 0.23 -18.65
C LEU A 78 2.55 1.44 -18.07
N PRO A 79 1.22 1.45 -18.16
CA PRO A 79 0.41 2.58 -17.73
C PRO A 79 0.51 2.80 -16.23
N THR A 80 0.45 4.05 -15.80
CA THR A 80 0.42 4.41 -14.38
C THR A 80 -0.92 5.09 -14.12
N PRO A 81 -2.01 4.31 -13.92
CA PRO A 81 -3.31 4.89 -13.59
C PRO A 81 -3.22 5.76 -12.32
N GLU A 82 -4.10 6.74 -12.22
CA GLU A 82 -4.14 7.61 -11.04
C GLU A 82 -4.41 6.79 -9.78
N TRP A 83 -3.63 7.05 -8.73
CA TRP A 83 -3.90 6.56 -7.40
C TRP A 83 -4.18 7.72 -6.46
N MET A 84 -5.48 7.96 -6.27
CA MET A 84 -6.01 8.98 -5.39
C MET A 84 -7.03 8.33 -4.45
N ILE A 85 -6.84 8.55 -3.17
CA ILE A 85 -7.78 8.15 -2.12
C ILE A 85 -8.59 9.39 -1.78
N GLY A 86 -9.87 9.38 -2.17
CA GLY A 86 -10.79 10.49 -1.99
C GLY A 86 -11.65 10.38 -0.73
N GLU A 87 -12.57 11.32 -0.59
CA GLU A 87 -13.52 11.40 0.52
C GLU A 87 -14.55 10.26 0.52
N GLU A 88 -14.93 9.78 -0.65
CA GLU A 88 -15.93 8.72 -0.80
C GLU A 88 -15.33 7.31 -0.66
N GLU A 89 -14.00 7.21 -0.62
CA GLU A 89 -13.30 5.94 -0.44
C GLU A 89 -13.47 5.43 0.99
N TRP A 90 -13.81 4.15 1.10
CA TRP A 90 -13.97 3.47 2.39
C TRP A 90 -12.92 2.38 2.56
N SER A 91 -12.50 2.18 3.80
CA SER A 91 -11.62 1.11 4.25
C SER A 91 -12.39 0.18 5.19
N SER A 92 -11.94 -1.07 5.27
CA SER A 92 -12.38 -1.97 6.34
C SER A 92 -11.62 -1.69 7.63
N LEU A 93 -12.33 -1.57 8.75
CA LEU A 93 -11.72 -1.45 10.07
C LEU A 93 -10.94 -2.74 10.40
N ARG A 94 -9.78 -2.59 11.04
CA ARG A 94 -8.86 -3.69 11.34
C ARG A 94 -8.48 -3.73 12.82
N ASP A 95 -8.17 -4.93 13.30
CA ASP A 95 -7.69 -5.16 14.66
C ASP A 95 -6.18 -4.84 14.79
N GLU A 96 -5.60 -5.12 15.96
CA GLU A 96 -4.18 -4.87 16.24
C GLU A 96 -3.23 -5.77 15.43
N SER A 97 -3.72 -6.92 14.96
CA SER A 97 -2.99 -7.80 14.04
C SER A 97 -3.25 -7.44 12.57
N PHE A 98 -3.96 -6.33 12.34
CA PHE A 98 -4.34 -5.79 11.05
C PHE A 98 -5.29 -6.68 10.23
N ASN A 99 -6.00 -7.60 10.90
CA ASN A 99 -7.07 -8.41 10.31
C ASN A 99 -8.37 -7.62 10.27
N ARG A 100 -9.23 -7.88 9.27
CA ARG A 100 -10.53 -7.21 9.14
C ARG A 100 -11.43 -7.58 10.31
N ILE A 101 -12.05 -6.58 10.93
CA ILE A 101 -13.06 -6.80 11.96
C ILE A 101 -14.39 -7.11 11.28
N LEU A 102 -14.91 -8.30 11.56
CA LEU A 102 -16.24 -8.75 11.16
C LEU A 102 -17.19 -8.60 12.34
N VAL A 103 -18.36 -8.02 12.11
CA VAL A 103 -19.41 -7.83 13.12
C VAL A 103 -20.69 -8.53 12.68
N PRO A 104 -21.50 -9.07 13.61
CA PRO A 104 -22.81 -9.62 13.28
C PRO A 104 -23.71 -8.58 12.62
N VAL A 105 -24.43 -9.01 11.59
CA VAL A 105 -25.52 -8.23 11.00
C VAL A 105 -26.76 -8.48 11.84
N VAL A 106 -27.39 -7.40 12.31
CA VAL A 106 -28.63 -7.46 13.07
C VAL A 106 -29.79 -6.91 12.24
N ASP A 107 -30.97 -7.42 12.52
CA ASP A 107 -32.22 -6.85 12.04
C ASP A 107 -32.47 -5.48 12.72
N GLU A 108 -32.85 -4.47 11.94
CA GLU A 108 -32.93 -3.08 12.43
C GLU A 108 -33.98 -2.92 13.54
N GLU A 109 -35.12 -3.60 13.44
CA GLU A 109 -36.23 -3.48 14.38
C GLU A 109 -36.02 -4.31 15.64
N THR A 110 -35.56 -5.56 15.48
CA THR A 110 -35.50 -6.53 16.57
C THR A 110 -34.11 -6.62 17.24
N GLN A 111 -33.07 -6.06 16.61
CA GLN A 111 -31.67 -6.16 17.04
C GLN A 111 -31.16 -7.61 17.13
N ASN A 112 -31.88 -8.57 16.56
CA ASN A 112 -31.48 -9.97 16.54
C ASN A 112 -30.52 -10.26 15.38
N PRO A 113 -29.56 -11.19 15.53
CA PRO A 113 -28.67 -11.58 14.44
C PRO A 113 -29.42 -12.17 13.25
N VAL A 114 -29.07 -11.70 12.05
CA VAL A 114 -29.55 -12.26 10.78
C VAL A 114 -28.76 -13.54 10.49
N PRO A 115 -29.39 -14.70 10.24
CA PRO A 115 -28.67 -15.92 9.89
C PRO A 115 -28.16 -15.89 8.44
N ASP A 116 -27.08 -16.61 8.17
CA ASP A 116 -26.57 -16.92 6.84
C ASP A 116 -27.20 -18.21 6.27
N GLU A 117 -26.71 -18.68 5.11
CA GLU A 117 -27.21 -19.89 4.43
C GLU A 117 -27.01 -21.18 5.26
N GLU A 118 -26.12 -21.17 6.24
CA GLU A 118 -25.79 -22.29 7.12
C GLU A 118 -26.47 -22.17 8.50
N GLY A 119 -27.22 -21.08 8.74
CA GLY A 119 -27.90 -20.79 9.99
C GLY A 119 -27.01 -20.14 11.07
N ASN A 120 -25.78 -19.75 10.74
CA ASN A 120 -24.88 -19.02 11.63
C ASN A 120 -25.17 -17.51 11.56
N PRO A 121 -24.80 -16.70 12.58
CA PRO A 121 -24.92 -15.25 12.48
C PRO A 121 -24.13 -14.70 11.28
N LYS A 122 -24.84 -14.12 10.32
CA LYS A 122 -24.24 -13.41 9.19
C LYS A 122 -23.35 -12.30 9.72
N THR A 123 -22.14 -12.18 9.17
CA THR A 123 -21.22 -11.11 9.52
C THR A 123 -20.94 -10.17 8.35
N SER A 124 -20.53 -8.95 8.66
CA SER A 124 -20.13 -7.94 7.68
C SER A 124 -18.92 -7.16 8.17
N ILE A 125 -18.19 -6.55 7.23
CA ILE A 125 -17.09 -5.63 7.53
C ILE A 125 -17.63 -4.30 8.07
N VAL A 126 -16.87 -3.67 8.96
CA VAL A 126 -17.12 -2.29 9.37
C VAL A 126 -16.39 -1.34 8.41
N LYS A 127 -17.14 -0.48 7.72
CA LYS A 127 -16.60 0.52 6.79
C LYS A 127 -16.28 1.82 7.53
N VAL A 128 -15.13 2.39 7.24
CA VAL A 128 -14.69 3.70 7.73
C VAL A 128 -14.15 4.54 6.57
N ASN A 129 -14.22 5.87 6.66
CA ASN A 129 -13.63 6.74 5.65
C ASN A 129 -12.11 6.50 5.56
N THR A 130 -11.59 6.20 4.37
CA THR A 130 -10.19 5.79 4.19
C THR A 130 -9.21 6.89 4.59
N HIS A 131 -9.47 8.14 4.18
CA HIS A 131 -8.55 9.24 4.46
C HIS A 131 -8.39 9.50 5.96
N HIS A 132 -9.50 9.57 6.70
CA HIS A 132 -9.49 9.72 8.15
C HIS A 132 -8.84 8.51 8.84
N TYR A 133 -9.14 7.30 8.37
CA TYR A 133 -8.59 6.09 8.96
C TYR A 133 -7.08 5.98 8.77
N MET A 134 -6.56 6.30 7.58
CA MET A 134 -5.12 6.38 7.32
C MET A 134 -4.43 7.35 8.27
N LEU A 135 -4.96 8.57 8.41
CA LEU A 135 -4.43 9.57 9.32
C LEU A 135 -4.45 9.10 10.77
N TRP A 136 -5.54 8.46 11.20
CA TRP A 136 -5.66 7.91 12.55
C TRP A 136 -4.62 6.80 12.80
N LEU A 137 -4.44 5.87 11.85
CA LEU A 137 -3.47 4.78 11.95
C LEU A 137 -2.03 5.30 12.11
N VAL A 138 -1.65 6.28 11.28
CA VAL A 138 -0.30 6.89 11.32
C VAL A 138 -0.10 7.70 12.60
N LYS A 139 -1.04 8.59 12.95
CA LYS A 139 -0.93 9.46 14.14
C LYS A 139 -0.86 8.70 15.45
N ASN A 140 -1.50 7.52 15.52
CA ASN A 140 -1.55 6.69 16.71
C ASN A 140 -0.57 5.52 16.68
N ASN A 141 0.37 5.50 15.71
CA ASN A 141 1.38 4.46 15.53
C ASN A 141 0.81 3.02 15.58
N LYS A 142 -0.37 2.84 14.98
CA LYS A 142 -1.08 1.55 14.97
C LYS A 142 -0.50 0.57 13.95
N ILE A 143 0.25 1.08 12.98
CA ILE A 143 0.92 0.32 11.94
C ILE A 143 2.08 1.16 11.38
N GLY A 144 3.17 0.50 10.98
CA GLY A 144 4.26 1.14 10.27
C GLY A 144 3.78 1.74 8.94
N PHE A 145 4.23 2.96 8.60
CA PHE A 145 3.79 3.67 7.41
C PHE A 145 3.94 2.85 6.11
N LEU A 146 5.05 2.11 5.95
CA LEU A 146 5.28 1.27 4.78
C LEU A 146 4.33 0.07 4.71
N ASP A 147 3.95 -0.49 5.85
CA ASP A 147 3.02 -1.62 5.89
C ASP A 147 1.58 -1.18 5.62
N LEU A 148 1.23 0.04 6.07
CA LEU A 148 -0.01 0.69 5.67
C LEU A 148 -0.08 0.89 4.15
N LEU A 149 0.98 1.44 3.55
CA LEU A 149 1.07 1.63 2.11
C LEU A 149 0.98 0.30 1.35
N LYS A 150 1.60 -0.78 1.84
CA LYS A 150 1.48 -2.11 1.24
C LYS A 150 0.06 -2.62 1.21
N SER A 151 -0.70 -2.46 2.30
CA SER A 151 -2.10 -2.88 2.35
C SER A 151 -2.94 -2.14 1.32
N TYR A 152 -2.83 -0.81 1.27
CA TYR A 152 -3.59 -0.03 0.29
C TYR A 152 -3.14 -0.30 -1.15
N LEU A 153 -1.85 -0.61 -1.36
CA LEU A 153 -1.36 -0.99 -2.67
C LEU A 153 -2.00 -2.29 -3.16
N GLN A 154 -2.16 -3.29 -2.30
CA GLN A 154 -2.78 -4.56 -2.68
C GLN A 154 -4.21 -4.32 -3.17
N GLU A 155 -5.01 -3.57 -2.40
CA GLU A 155 -6.39 -3.22 -2.77
C GLU A 155 -6.42 -2.42 -4.08
N PHE A 156 -5.49 -1.46 -4.26
CA PHE A 156 -5.36 -0.70 -5.51
C PHE A 156 -5.00 -1.58 -6.72
N VAL A 157 -4.06 -2.52 -6.57
CA VAL A 157 -3.62 -3.41 -7.65
C VAL A 157 -4.75 -4.35 -8.07
N GLU A 158 -5.55 -4.82 -7.14
CA GLU A 158 -6.74 -5.62 -7.44
C GLU A 158 -7.76 -4.80 -8.23
N LEU A 159 -8.12 -3.61 -7.72
CA LEU A 159 -9.09 -2.69 -8.34
C LEU A 159 -8.66 -2.24 -9.75
N LYS A 160 -7.37 -1.93 -9.92
CA LYS A 160 -6.80 -1.37 -11.16
C LYS A 160 -6.10 -2.40 -12.02
N SER A 161 -6.23 -3.69 -11.73
CA SER A 161 -5.53 -4.79 -12.42
C SER A 161 -5.62 -4.70 -13.95
N ASN A 162 -6.82 -4.46 -14.48
CA ASN A 162 -7.06 -4.33 -15.91
C ASN A 162 -6.29 -3.15 -16.51
N GLU A 163 -6.32 -1.99 -15.87
CA GLU A 163 -5.61 -0.79 -16.34
C GLU A 163 -4.11 -0.99 -16.26
N LEU A 164 -3.61 -1.49 -15.12
CA LEU A 164 -2.20 -1.77 -14.89
C LEU A 164 -1.62 -2.74 -15.92
N ASN A 165 -2.42 -3.69 -16.43
CA ASN A 165 -2.00 -4.72 -17.39
C ASN A 165 -2.17 -4.34 -18.86
N LYS A 166 -2.63 -3.13 -19.19
CA LYS A 166 -2.73 -2.70 -20.59
C LYS A 166 -1.34 -2.57 -21.19
N LEU A 167 -1.10 -3.25 -22.30
CA LEU A 167 0.00 -2.94 -23.20
C LEU A 167 -0.53 -1.92 -24.21
N SER A 168 0.19 -0.81 -24.34
CA SER A 168 -0.04 0.23 -25.36
C SER A 168 0.06 -0.33 -26.77
#